data_AF-A0A1C7WFZ1-F1
#
_entry.id   AF-A0A1C7WFZ1-F1
#
_cell.length_a   1.000
_cell.length_b   1.000
_cell.length_c   1.000
_cell.angle_alpha   90.00
_cell.angle_beta   90.00
_cell.angle_gamma   90.00
#
_symmetry.space_group_name_H-M   'P 1'
#
loop_
_entity.id
_entity.type
_entity.pdbx_description
1 polymer ?
#
loop_
_entity_poly.entity_id
_entity_poly.type
_entity_poly.pdbx_seq_one_letter_code
_entity_poly.pdbx_strand_id
1 'polypeptide(L)'
;MKYIMLRVDKPMAREIPIIFPDNLVHADVANAMRMLVAYPGMANATVVSAGYCNLNLSVECHGKSTTLNVSSRETDDNIVINTYDYTHGLLFMD
;
A
#
# COMPACT_ATOMS: atom_id res chain seq x y z
N MET A 1 -13.23 2.67 1.90
CA MET A 1 -12.22 1.84 1.22
C MET A 1 -11.08 1.60 2.18
N LYS A 2 -10.44 0.44 2.08
CA LYS A 2 -9.21 0.11 2.82
C LYS A 2 -8.04 0.09 1.87
N TYR A 3 -6.84 0.20 2.42
CA TYR A 3 -5.63 0.00 1.65
C TYR A 3 -4.53 -0.68 2.46
N ILE A 4 -3.61 -1.30 1.74
CA ILE A 4 -2.28 -1.67 2.24
C ILE A 4 -1.23 -1.01 1.33
N MET A 5 -0.10 -0.61 1.92
CA MET A 5 1.07 -0.14 1.18
C MET A 5 2.15 -1.22 1.20
N LEU A 6 2.43 -1.80 0.04
CA LEU A 6 3.45 -2.84 -0.12
C LEU A 6 4.76 -2.22 -0.55
N ARG A 7 5.83 -2.41 0.22
CA ARG A 7 7.19 -2.04 -0.18
C ARG A 7 7.90 -3.23 -0.81
N VAL A 8 8.45 -3.00 -2.00
CA VAL A 8 9.30 -3.93 -2.73
C VAL A 8 10.64 -3.26 -2.97
N ASP A 9 11.75 -3.93 -2.64
CA ASP A 9 13.10 -3.32 -2.73
C ASP A 9 13.81 -3.59 -4.07
N LYS A 10 13.39 -4.61 -4.82
CA LYS A 10 14.04 -5.05 -6.06
C LYS A 10 13.01 -5.19 -7.19
N PRO A 11 13.35 -4.80 -8.44
CA PRO A 11 14.65 -4.28 -8.90
C PRO A 11 14.91 -2.81 -8.53
N MET A 12 13.87 -2.05 -8.17
CA MET A 12 13.97 -0.70 -7.63
C MET A 12 13.00 -0.57 -6.46
N ALA A 13 13.40 0.17 -5.42
CA ALA A 13 12.57 0.41 -4.26
C ALA A 13 11.28 1.15 -4.64
N ARG A 14 10.13 0.55 -4.31
CA ARG A 14 8.81 1.09 -4.59
C ARG A 14 7.83 0.83 -3.46
N GLU A 15 6.87 1.75 -3.32
CA GLU A 15 5.68 1.57 -2.52
C GLU A 15 4.44 1.45 -3.42
N ILE A 16 3.77 0.31 -3.33
CA ILE A 16 2.65 -0.07 -4.17
C ILE A 16 1.37 -0.04 -3.33
N PRO A 17 0.47 0.93 -3.55
CA PRO A 17 -0.80 0.98 -2.85
C PRO A 17 -1.78 -0.03 -3.47
N ILE A 18 -2.38 -0.86 -2.62
CA ILE A 18 -3.47 -1.75 -3.00
C ILE A 18 -4.72 -1.28 -2.27
N ILE A 19 -5.69 -0.76 -3.02
CA ILE A 19 -6.94 -0.20 -2.50
C ILE A 19 -8.07 -1.19 -2.76
N PHE A 20 -8.87 -1.47 -1.74
CA PHE A 20 -9.87 -2.53 -1.79
C PHE A 20 -11.10 -2.24 -0.91
N PRO A 21 -12.24 -2.94 -1.14
CA PRO A 21 -13.46 -2.72 -0.39
C PRO A 21 -13.36 -3.06 1.10
N ASP A 22 -14.19 -2.40 1.92
CA ASP A 22 -14.09 -2.45 3.38
C ASP A 22 -14.48 -3.81 3.99
N ASN A 23 -15.13 -4.68 3.23
CA ASN A 23 -15.48 -6.04 3.65
C ASN A 23 -14.29 -7.02 3.61
N LEU A 24 -13.14 -6.65 3.03
CA LEU A 24 -11.93 -7.47 3.08
C LEU A 24 -11.04 -7.08 4.27
N VAL A 25 -10.25 -8.05 4.74
CA VAL A 25 -9.31 -7.89 5.85
C VAL A 25 -7.92 -7.57 5.31
N HIS A 26 -7.21 -6.61 5.92
CA HIS A 26 -5.88 -6.19 5.44
C HIS A 26 -4.89 -7.35 5.34
N ALA A 27 -4.86 -8.24 6.33
CA ALA A 27 -3.94 -9.38 6.34
C ALA A 27 -4.22 -10.37 5.20
N ASP A 28 -5.50 -10.64 4.91
CA ASP A 28 -5.89 -11.56 3.84
C ASP A 28 -5.51 -10.99 2.47
N VAL A 29 -5.75 -9.69 2.26
CA VAL A 29 -5.32 -9.02 1.03
C VAL A 29 -3.80 -9.04 0.90
N ALA A 30 -3.05 -8.73 1.95
CA ALA A 30 -1.59 -8.77 1.92
C ALA A 30 -1.05 -10.17 1.58
N ASN A 31 -1.65 -11.22 2.15
CA ASN A 31 -1.28 -12.61 1.85
C ASN A 31 -1.60 -12.97 0.40
N ALA A 32 -2.78 -12.60 -0.10
CA ALA A 32 -3.17 -12.83 -1.49
C ALA A 32 -2.21 -12.12 -2.47
N MET A 33 -1.81 -10.88 -2.17
CA MET A 33 -0.87 -10.13 -3.00
C MET A 33 0.51 -10.79 -3.06
N ARG A 34 1.01 -11.33 -1.94
CA ARG A 34 2.29 -12.06 -1.91
C ARG A 34 2.28 -13.36 -2.72
N MET A 35 1.12 -13.93 -3.00
CA MET A 35 1.00 -15.11 -3.87
C MET A 35 1.13 -14.77 -5.36
N LEU A 36 1.13 -13.49 -5.75
CA LEU A 36 1.27 -13.08 -7.14
C LEU A 36 2.72 -13.25 -7.62
N VAL A 37 2.93 -14.25 -8.50
CA VAL A 37 4.25 -14.59 -9.05
C VAL A 37 4.66 -13.64 -10.19
N ALA A 38 3.71 -12.93 -10.79
CA ALA A 38 3.94 -12.15 -12.01
C ALA A 38 4.78 -10.87 -11.79
N TYR A 39 4.82 -10.34 -10.56
CA TYR A 39 5.56 -9.11 -10.26
C TYR A 39 6.83 -9.41 -9.45
N PRO A 40 8.04 -9.11 -9.97
CA PRO A 40 9.29 -9.33 -9.25
C PRO A 40 9.30 -8.67 -7.87
N GLY A 41 9.67 -9.44 -6.84
CA GLY A 41 9.78 -8.94 -5.47
C GLY A 41 8.46 -8.89 -4.67
N MET A 42 7.30 -9.11 -5.30
CA MET A 42 5.99 -9.06 -4.63
C MET A 42 5.85 -10.11 -3.52
N ALA A 43 6.37 -11.33 -3.74
CA ALA A 43 6.33 -12.40 -2.76
C ALA A 43 7.04 -12.06 -1.44
N ASN A 44 8.04 -11.17 -1.50
CA ASN A 44 8.81 -10.71 -0.35
C ASN A 44 8.41 -9.30 0.10
N ALA A 45 7.30 -8.76 -0.43
CA ALA A 45 6.89 -7.40 -0.12
C ALA A 45 6.51 -7.26 1.36
N THR A 46 6.98 -6.16 1.96
CA THR A 46 6.64 -5.80 3.34
C THR A 46 5.45 -4.85 3.33
N VAL A 47 4.54 -4.99 4.29
CA VAL A 47 3.48 -3.98 4.46
C VAL A 47 4.05 -2.88 5.33
N VAL A 48 4.25 -1.68 4.78
CA VAL A 48 4.86 -0.55 5.49
C VAL A 48 3.83 0.37 6.14
N SER A 49 2.60 0.37 5.63
CA SER A 49 1.45 1.05 6.21
C SER A 49 0.15 0.41 5.75
N ALA A 50 -0.91 0.58 6.53
CA ALA A 50 -2.25 0.14 6.16
C ALA A 50 -3.31 0.89 6.97
N GLY A 51 -4.47 1.09 6.36
CA GLY A 51 -5.56 1.83 7.01
C GLY A 51 -6.80 1.89 6.14
N TYR A 52 -7.54 2.98 6.31
CA TYR A 52 -8.73 3.33 5.56
C TYR A 52 -8.42 4.53 4.69
N CYS A 53 -9.11 4.65 3.57
CA CYS A 53 -9.00 5.81 2.69
C CYS A 53 -10.36 6.22 2.11
N ASN A 54 -10.52 7.54 1.94
CA ASN A 54 -11.61 8.14 1.20
C ASN A 54 -11.13 8.49 -0.21
N LEU A 55 -11.80 7.98 -1.24
CA LEU A 55 -11.43 8.20 -2.66
C LEU A 55 -12.24 9.35 -3.26
N ASN A 56 -12.10 10.55 -2.70
CA ASN A 56 -12.75 11.76 -3.20
C ASN A 56 -11.86 12.46 -4.25
N LEU A 57 -11.87 13.81 -4.31
CA LEU A 57 -11.01 14.58 -5.22
C LEU A 57 -9.51 14.38 -4.95
N SER A 58 -9.15 14.17 -3.67
CA SER A 58 -7.83 13.76 -3.20
C SER A 58 -7.99 12.63 -2.20
N VAL A 59 -7.13 11.62 -2.29
CA VAL A 59 -7.15 10.51 -1.34
C VAL A 59 -6.75 10.99 0.05
N GLU A 60 -7.54 10.60 1.05
CA GLU A 60 -7.32 10.86 2.48
C GLU A 60 -7.24 9.54 3.26
N CYS A 61 -6.03 9.17 3.66
CA CYS A 61 -5.70 7.97 4.43
C CYS A 61 -5.72 8.25 5.92
N HIS A 62 -6.21 7.28 6.69
CA HIS A 62 -6.34 7.38 8.14
C HIS A 62 -6.44 6.01 8.81
N GLY A 63 -6.34 6.01 10.15
CA GLY A 63 -6.58 4.83 10.98
C GLY A 63 -5.43 3.83 10.99
N LYS A 64 -5.75 2.58 11.35
CA LYS A 64 -4.77 1.50 11.50
C LYS A 64 -5.34 0.13 11.12
N SER A 65 -4.47 -0.79 10.73
CA SER A 65 -4.81 -2.20 10.59
C SER A 65 -4.56 -2.95 11.90
N THR A 66 -5.61 -3.50 12.49
CA THR A 66 -5.49 -4.37 13.68
C THR A 66 -4.89 -5.73 13.35
N THR A 67 -5.09 -6.25 12.14
CA THR A 67 -4.61 -7.58 11.73
C THR A 67 -3.16 -7.59 11.29
N LEU A 68 -2.65 -6.46 10.79
CA LEU A 68 -1.24 -6.30 10.42
C LEU A 68 -0.43 -5.55 11.46
N ASN A 69 -1.09 -4.95 12.47
CA ASN A 69 -0.47 -4.14 13.51
C ASN A 69 0.41 -2.99 12.96
N VAL A 70 -0.05 -2.35 11.89
CA VAL A 70 0.57 -1.17 11.27
C VAL A 70 -0.47 -0.06 11.12
N SER A 71 -0.02 1.19 11.19
CA SER A 71 -0.87 2.38 11.05
C SER A 71 -0.78 2.96 9.63
N SER A 72 -1.76 3.78 9.28
CA SER A 72 -1.63 4.72 8.18
C SER A 72 -0.50 5.71 8.47
N ARG A 73 0.26 6.11 7.44
CA ARG A 73 1.20 7.25 7.49
C ARG A 73 0.56 8.54 6.99
N GLU A 74 -0.76 8.55 6.84
CA GLU A 74 -1.59 9.70 6.48
C GLU A 74 -1.02 10.47 5.28
N THR A 75 -0.37 11.60 5.52
CA THR A 75 0.22 12.49 4.50
C THR A 75 1.10 11.73 3.49
N ASP A 76 1.99 10.86 3.94
CA ASP A 76 2.90 10.14 3.04
C ASP A 76 2.14 9.17 2.14
N ASP A 77 1.20 8.43 2.72
CA ASP A 77 0.37 7.48 1.97
C ASP A 77 -0.56 8.21 0.98
N ASN A 78 -1.09 9.39 1.36
CA ASN A 78 -1.86 10.25 0.47
C ASN A 78 -1.04 10.67 -0.74
N ILE A 79 0.21 11.12 -0.52
CA ILE A 79 1.09 11.56 -1.61
C ILE A 79 1.37 10.38 -2.55
N VAL A 80 1.74 9.21 -2.01
CA VAL A 80 2.04 8.03 -2.83
C VAL A 80 0.81 7.63 -3.64
N ILE A 81 -0.37 7.53 -3.03
CA ILE A 81 -1.60 7.10 -3.72
C ILE A 81 -2.02 8.13 -4.79
N ASN A 82 -2.06 9.41 -4.47
CA ASN A 82 -2.50 10.45 -5.43
C ASN A 82 -1.52 10.63 -6.59
N THR A 83 -0.25 10.27 -6.42
CA THR A 83 0.78 10.42 -7.46
C THR A 83 1.15 9.12 -8.16
N TYR A 84 0.55 7.99 -7.78
CA TYR A 84 0.97 6.66 -8.24
C TYR A 84 0.93 6.49 -9.76
N ASP A 85 -0.05 7.08 -10.44
CA ASP A 85 -0.16 7.02 -11.92
C ASP A 85 1.00 7.71 -12.63
N TYR A 86 1.71 8.62 -11.96
CA TYR A 86 2.84 9.36 -12.49
C TYR A 86 4.18 8.81 -12.01
N THR A 87 4.28 8.46 -10.73
CA THR A 87 5.54 8.06 -10.07
C THR A 87 5.74 6.55 -10.03
N HIS A 88 4.65 5.79 -10.18
CA HIS A 88 4.60 4.34 -9.98
C HIS A 88 5.24 3.90 -8.64
N GLY A 89 5.06 4.74 -7.61
CA GLY A 89 5.51 4.47 -6.26
C GLY A 89 7.02 4.47 -6.05
N LEU A 90 7.81 4.99 -7.01
CA LEU A 90 9.26 5.03 -6.92
C LEU A 90 9.73 5.77 -5.66
N LEU A 91 10.54 5.09 -4.85
CA LEU A 91 11.26 5.71 -3.75
C LEU A 91 12.61 6.18 -4.28
N PHE A 92 12.83 7.49 -4.30
CA PHE A 92 14.15 8.05 -4.55
C PHE A 92 14.93 7.97 -3.22
N MET A 93 15.98 7.15 -3.19
CA MET A 93 16.92 7.16 -2.07
C MET A 93 17.78 8.42 -2.18
N ASP A 94 17.86 9.20 -1.11
CA ASP A 94 18.97 10.13 -0.89
C ASP A 94 20.25 9.36 -0.53
#